data_AF-A0A8H8XPB2-F1
#
_entry.id   AF-A0A8H8XPB2-F1
#
_cell.length_a   1.000
_cell.length_b   1.000
_cell.length_c   1.000
_cell.angle_alpha   90.00
_cell.angle_beta   90.00
_cell.angle_gamma   90.00
#
_symmetry.space_group_name_H-M   'P 1'
#
loop_
_entity.id
_entity.type
_entity.pdbx_description
1 polymer ?
#
loop_
_entity_poly.entity_id
_entity_poly.type
_entity_poly.pdbx_seq_one_letter_code
_entity_poly.pdbx_strand_id
1 'polypeptide(L)'
;MRRSPASHSRSGINRPYSRLNAPNLPDQEDWLALARFRSNNFPIGKTIEYAMIPIDSTQALGAALRAARKQLGLTQADLALAAGVGVRFVVDLEAGKPTVRLEQVLRVIDALGGRVRLDGLAGSPTPAEPTRHGA
;
A
#
# COMPACT_ATOMS: atom_id res chain seq x y z
N MET A 1 2.60 -52.95 -4.35
CA MET A 1 3.83 -52.18 -4.70
C MET A 1 3.45 -50.77 -5.08
N ARG A 2 3.56 -49.79 -4.18
CA ARG A 2 3.55 -48.37 -4.54
C ARG A 2 4.89 -47.79 -4.12
N ARG A 3 5.67 -47.32 -5.09
CA ARG A 3 6.85 -46.51 -4.86
C ARG A 3 6.38 -45.08 -4.58
N SER A 4 6.84 -44.49 -3.49
CA SER A 4 7.07 -43.04 -3.45
C SER A 4 8.24 -42.71 -4.38
N PRO A 5 8.36 -41.45 -4.83
CA PRO A 5 9.49 -40.72 -4.29
C PRO A 5 9.15 -39.31 -3.84
N ALA A 6 9.83 -38.92 -2.77
CA ALA A 6 9.94 -37.57 -2.26
C ALA A 6 10.81 -36.70 -3.19
N SER A 7 10.58 -35.39 -3.22
CA SER A 7 11.56 -34.39 -2.73
C SER A 7 11.21 -32.95 -3.14
N HIS A 8 11.06 -32.08 -2.12
CA HIS A 8 11.55 -30.69 -2.03
C HIS A 8 10.97 -29.64 -3.03
N SER A 9 10.76 -28.36 -2.74
CA SER A 9 11.12 -27.42 -1.66
C SER A 9 10.62 -26.04 -2.14
N ARG A 10 9.83 -25.25 -1.42
CA ARG A 10 10.16 -24.03 -0.65
C ARG A 10 8.87 -23.20 -0.68
N SER A 11 8.39 -22.64 0.42
CA SER A 11 8.74 -21.27 0.77
C SER A 11 8.07 -20.98 2.11
N GLY A 12 8.89 -20.69 3.12
CA GLY A 12 8.42 -20.28 4.43
C GLY A 12 7.82 -18.88 4.35
N ILE A 13 6.51 -18.79 4.53
CA ILE A 13 5.88 -17.59 5.06
C ILE A 13 5.38 -18.00 6.44
N ASN A 14 6.11 -17.56 7.45
CA ASN A 14 5.75 -17.74 8.86
C ASN A 14 4.41 -17.02 9.10
N ARG A 15 3.29 -17.76 9.10
CA ARG A 15 1.96 -17.21 9.39
C ARG A 15 1.85 -17.03 10.91
N PRO A 16 1.79 -15.78 11.42
CA PRO A 16 1.96 -15.50 12.85
C PRO A 16 0.82 -16.01 13.75
N TYR A 17 -0.26 -16.57 13.18
CA TYR A 17 -1.45 -17.01 13.92
C TYR A 17 -1.59 -18.52 14.09
N SER A 18 -0.58 -19.31 13.70
CA SER A 18 -0.64 -20.78 13.71
C SER A 18 -0.75 -21.41 15.12
N ARG A 19 -0.75 -20.62 16.19
CA ARG A 19 -0.63 -21.09 17.57
C ARG A 19 -1.71 -20.61 18.55
N LEU A 20 -2.77 -19.96 18.06
CA LEU A 20 -3.92 -19.57 18.90
C LEU A 20 -5.14 -20.40 18.51
N ASN A 21 -5.62 -21.24 19.42
CA ASN A 21 -6.89 -21.98 19.24
C ASN A 21 -8.05 -21.00 19.49
N ALA A 22 -8.42 -20.21 18.49
CA ALA A 22 -9.51 -19.25 18.54
C ALA A 22 -10.71 -19.78 17.72
N PRO A 23 -11.81 -20.20 18.36
CA PRO A 23 -12.97 -20.73 17.65
C PRO A 23 -13.73 -19.56 17.00
N ASN A 24 -13.79 -19.55 15.66
CA ASN A 24 -14.51 -18.60 14.80
C ASN A 24 -13.74 -17.33 14.37
N LEU A 25 -12.53 -17.48 13.86
CA LEU A 25 -12.00 -16.49 12.91
C LEU A 25 -12.70 -16.69 11.55
N PRO A 26 -13.17 -15.62 10.88
CA PRO A 26 -13.54 -15.71 9.46
C PRO A 26 -12.30 -16.16 8.66
N ASP A 27 -12.53 -16.93 7.59
CA ASP A 27 -11.48 -17.58 6.82
C ASP A 27 -10.31 -16.64 6.45
N GLN A 28 -9.14 -17.26 6.32
CA GLN A 28 -7.77 -16.72 6.47
C GLN A 28 -7.34 -15.54 5.56
N GLU A 29 -8.27 -14.89 4.86
CA GLU A 29 -8.05 -13.83 3.88
C GLU A 29 -8.65 -12.47 4.30
N ASP A 30 -9.49 -12.40 5.35
CA ASP A 30 -10.20 -11.16 5.70
C ASP A 30 -9.46 -10.22 6.66
N TRP A 31 -8.20 -9.90 6.32
CA TRP A 31 -7.32 -8.99 7.06
C TRP A 31 -7.86 -7.54 7.16
N LEU A 32 -8.83 -7.19 6.32
CA LEU A 32 -9.48 -5.87 6.30
C LEU A 32 -10.58 -5.72 7.36
N ALA A 33 -11.24 -6.81 7.75
CA ALA A 33 -12.28 -6.78 8.78
C ALA A 33 -11.68 -6.46 10.18
N LEU A 34 -10.50 -6.99 10.47
CA LEU A 34 -9.77 -6.73 11.73
C LEU A 34 -9.25 -5.29 11.84
N ALA A 35 -8.94 -4.63 10.72
CA ALA A 35 -8.53 -3.23 10.71
C ALA A 35 -9.69 -2.27 11.02
N ARG A 36 -10.92 -2.63 10.63
CA ARG A 36 -12.13 -1.82 10.85
C ARG A 36 -12.68 -1.88 12.28
N PHE A 37 -12.33 -2.92 13.04
CA PHE A 37 -12.79 -3.10 14.42
C PHE A 37 -12.00 -2.28 15.48
N ARG A 38 -10.93 -1.57 15.09
CA ARG A 38 -10.12 -0.77 16.02
C ARG A 38 -10.78 0.56 16.36
N SER A 39 -11.80 0.52 17.21
CA SER A 39 -12.11 1.65 18.08
C SER A 39 -12.29 1.14 19.52
N ASN A 40 -11.57 1.80 20.42
CA ASN A 40 -11.58 1.66 21.88
C ASN A 40 -10.66 0.57 22.47
N ASN A 41 -9.49 1.07 22.93
CA ASN A 41 -8.67 0.54 24.01
C ASN A 41 -7.56 -0.47 23.65
N PHE A 42 -6.50 -0.02 22.98
CA PHE A 42 -5.25 -0.79 22.91
C PHE A 42 -4.02 0.08 23.24
N PRO A 43 -3.53 0.05 24.49
CA PRO A 43 -2.25 0.61 24.88
C PRO A 43 -1.15 -0.46 24.70
N ILE A 44 -0.50 -0.48 23.54
CA ILE A 44 0.79 -1.16 23.37
C ILE A 44 1.75 -0.25 22.60
N GLY A 45 2.88 0.02 23.24
CA GLY A 45 3.87 1.01 22.83
C GLY A 45 4.35 0.85 21.39
N LYS A 46 4.28 1.98 20.66
CA LYS A 46 4.99 2.29 19.41
C LYS A 46 5.20 1.11 18.45
N THR A 47 4.10 0.48 18.04
CA THR A 47 4.10 -0.40 16.87
C THR A 47 4.26 0.46 15.62
N ILE A 48 5.09 0.04 14.66
CA ILE A 48 5.28 0.73 13.38
C ILE A 48 3.92 0.88 12.70
N GLU A 49 3.30 2.05 12.84
CA GLU A 49 2.16 2.43 12.04
C GLU A 49 2.68 2.66 10.62
N TYR A 50 2.59 1.63 9.78
CA TYR A 50 2.34 1.89 8.36
C TYR A 50 0.93 2.50 8.27
N ALA A 51 0.81 3.75 8.71
CA ALA A 51 -0.40 4.53 8.56
C ALA A 51 -0.55 4.75 7.07
N MET A 52 -1.43 3.99 6.44
CA MET A 52 -2.01 4.39 5.17
C MET A 52 -2.64 5.76 5.42
N ILE A 53 -1.98 6.83 4.96
CA ILE A 53 -2.44 8.20 5.18
C ILE A 53 -3.63 8.40 4.25
N PRO A 54 -4.87 8.52 4.77
CA PRO A 54 -6.00 8.86 3.91
C PRO A 54 -5.79 10.27 3.36
N ILE A 55 -5.88 10.42 2.05
CA ILE A 55 -5.80 11.70 1.37
C ILE A 55 -7.21 12.05 0.89
N ASP A 56 -7.82 13.05 1.53
CA ASP A 56 -9.20 13.51 1.27
C ASP A 56 -9.25 14.88 0.56
N SER A 57 -8.11 15.55 0.42
CA SER A 57 -8.00 16.91 -0.14
C SER A 57 -6.65 17.14 -0.82
N THR A 58 -6.59 18.13 -1.71
CA THR A 58 -5.34 18.51 -2.38
C THR A 58 -4.33 19.13 -1.40
N GLN A 59 -4.80 19.84 -0.37
CA GLN A 59 -3.96 20.34 0.72
C GLN A 59 -3.33 19.21 1.53
N ALA A 60 -4.11 18.18 1.90
CA ALA A 60 -3.57 17.01 2.60
C ALA A 60 -2.52 16.28 1.76
N LEU A 61 -2.78 16.11 0.45
CA LEU A 61 -1.81 15.54 -0.48
C LEU A 61 -0.51 16.35 -0.54
N GLY A 62 -0.61 17.66 -0.78
CA GLY A 62 0.55 18.54 -0.88
C GLY A 62 1.39 18.55 0.40
N ALA A 63 0.74 18.60 1.57
CA ALA A 63 1.41 18.54 2.86
C ALA A 63 2.15 17.20 3.08
N ALA A 64 1.51 16.08 2.73
CA ALA A 64 2.11 14.75 2.85
C ALA A 64 3.36 14.62 1.95
N LEU A 65 3.28 15.05 0.68
CA LEU A 65 4.40 15.00 -0.25
C LEU A 65 5.55 15.93 0.20
N ARG A 66 5.23 17.12 0.70
CA ARG A 66 6.21 18.05 1.28
C ARG A 66 6.92 17.45 2.50
N ALA A 67 6.18 16.77 3.36
CA ALA A 67 6.74 16.10 4.54
C ALA A 67 7.69 14.96 4.12
N ALA A 68 7.27 14.10 3.19
CA ALA A 68 8.09 13.02 2.64
C ALA A 68 9.38 13.57 2.00
N ARG A 69 9.27 14.61 1.17
CA ARG A 69 10.45 15.26 0.58
C ARG A 69 11.43 15.75 1.64
N LYS A 70 10.93 16.42 2.69
CA LYS A 70 11.78 16.93 3.78
C LYS A 70 12.42 15.81 4.59
N GLN A 71 11.74 14.69 4.81
CA GLN A 71 12.30 13.52 5.49
C GLN A 71 13.45 12.91 4.69
N LEU A 72 13.39 12.97 3.36
CA LEU A 72 14.47 12.54 2.46
C LEU A 72 15.59 13.60 2.32
N GLY A 73 15.48 14.75 2.98
CA GLY A 73 16.49 15.83 2.91
C GLY A 73 16.56 16.55 1.56
N LEU A 74 15.54 16.39 0.69
CA LEU A 74 15.54 16.93 -0.66
C LEU A 74 15.03 18.38 -0.68
N THR A 75 15.62 19.23 -1.53
CA THR A 75 15.04 20.52 -1.89
C THR A 75 13.90 20.33 -2.91
N GLN A 76 13.08 21.37 -3.13
CA GLN A 76 12.05 21.31 -4.18
C GLN A 76 12.66 21.16 -5.58
N ALA A 77 13.88 21.68 -5.80
CA ALA A 77 14.61 21.52 -7.05
C ALA A 77 15.07 20.07 -7.25
N ASP A 78 15.59 19.44 -6.19
CA ASP A 78 16.02 18.03 -6.25
C ASP A 78 14.83 17.10 -6.55
N LEU A 79 13.69 17.31 -5.90
CA LEU A 79 12.49 16.53 -6.17
C LEU A 79 11.98 16.76 -7.60
N ALA A 80 12.00 18.01 -8.07
CA ALA A 80 11.58 18.34 -9.43
C ALA A 80 12.47 17.63 -10.47
N LEU A 81 13.78 17.64 -10.25
CA LEU A 81 14.75 16.93 -11.09
C LEU A 81 14.51 15.42 -11.08
N ALA A 82 14.36 14.82 -9.90
CA ALA A 82 14.12 13.38 -9.74
C ALA A 82 12.81 12.93 -10.41
N ALA A 83 11.75 13.73 -10.32
CA ALA A 83 10.45 13.44 -10.93
C ALA A 83 10.33 13.84 -12.41
N GLY A 84 11.34 14.51 -12.98
CA GLY A 84 11.30 15.02 -14.35
C GLY A 84 10.20 16.06 -14.58
N VAL A 85 10.02 16.98 -13.62
CA VAL A 85 9.01 18.06 -13.65
C VAL A 85 9.64 19.43 -13.38
N GLY A 86 8.90 20.51 -13.63
CA GLY A 86 9.38 21.87 -13.31
C GLY A 86 9.30 22.18 -11.81
N VAL A 87 10.25 22.96 -11.28
CA VAL A 87 10.26 23.36 -9.85
C VAL A 87 8.96 24.08 -9.45
N ARG A 88 8.41 24.94 -10.33
CA ARG A 88 7.13 25.62 -10.09
C ARG A 88 5.99 24.62 -9.88
N PHE A 89 6.01 23.48 -10.57
CA PHE A 89 5.01 22.44 -10.36
C PHE A 89 5.11 21.84 -8.95
N VAL A 90 6.32 21.54 -8.46
CA VAL A 90 6.52 21.04 -7.09
C VAL A 90 6.04 22.05 -6.06
N VAL A 91 6.31 23.34 -6.27
CA VAL A 91 5.81 24.43 -5.40
C VAL A 91 4.28 24.43 -5.36
N ASP A 92 3.63 24.45 -6.53
CA ASP A 92 2.17 24.44 -6.67
C ASP A 92 1.55 23.19 -6.04
N LEU A 93 2.15 22.02 -6.27
CA LEU A 93 1.70 20.73 -5.72
C LEU A 93 1.79 20.70 -4.20
N GLU A 94 2.92 21.10 -3.61
CA GLU A 94 3.10 21.14 -2.16
C GLU A 94 2.22 22.17 -1.47
N ALA A 95 1.84 23.23 -2.18
CA ALA A 95 0.85 24.21 -1.71
C ALA A 95 -0.59 23.68 -1.79
N GLY A 96 -0.81 22.50 -2.35
CA GLY A 96 -2.13 21.90 -2.54
C GLY A 96 -2.95 22.62 -3.60
N LYS A 97 -2.31 23.11 -4.68
CA LYS A 97 -3.03 23.72 -5.80
C LYS A 97 -4.10 22.74 -6.32
N PRO A 98 -5.39 23.13 -6.38
CA PRO A 98 -6.46 22.23 -6.80
C PRO A 98 -6.29 21.70 -8.22
N THR A 99 -5.65 22.50 -9.08
CA THR A 99 -5.42 22.19 -10.49
C THR A 99 -3.94 21.90 -10.75
N VAL A 100 -3.60 20.63 -10.61
CA VAL A 100 -2.31 20.06 -11.02
C VAL A 100 -2.59 18.85 -11.90
N ARG A 101 -1.69 18.58 -12.86
CA ARG A 101 -1.89 17.45 -13.76
C ARG A 101 -1.54 16.14 -13.05
N LEU A 102 -2.48 15.20 -13.01
CA LEU A 102 -2.37 13.97 -12.22
C LEU A 102 -1.15 13.14 -12.61
N GLU A 103 -0.80 13.07 -13.89
CA GLU A 103 0.37 12.31 -14.36
C GLU A 103 1.68 12.81 -13.74
N GLN A 104 1.79 14.12 -13.48
CA GLN A 104 2.96 14.70 -12.83
C GLN A 104 2.95 14.45 -11.33
N VAL A 105 1.78 14.42 -10.71
CA VAL A 105 1.61 14.04 -9.30
C VAL A 105 2.08 12.60 -9.09
N LEU A 106 1.69 11.68 -9.97
CA LEU A 106 2.11 10.28 -9.92
C LEU A 106 3.63 10.13 -10.04
N ARG A 107 4.28 10.91 -10.92
CA ARG A 107 5.75 10.93 -11.03
C ARG A 107 6.43 11.43 -9.75
N VAL A 108 5.88 12.46 -9.12
CA VAL A 108 6.40 12.97 -7.85
C VAL A 108 6.24 11.94 -6.73
N ILE A 109 5.11 11.26 -6.66
CA ILE A 109 4.87 10.18 -5.70
C ILE A 109 5.89 9.06 -5.89
N ASP A 110 6.12 8.64 -7.13
CA ASP A 110 7.09 7.59 -7.48
C ASP A 110 8.53 8.01 -7.14
N ALA A 111 8.92 9.25 -7.45
CA ALA A 111 10.24 9.80 -7.11
C ALA A 111 10.50 9.86 -5.59
N LEU A 112 9.45 9.93 -4.77
CA LEU A 112 9.51 9.85 -3.32
C LEU A 112 9.46 8.40 -2.78
N GLY A 113 9.38 7.40 -3.66
CA GLY A 113 9.23 5.99 -3.32
C GLY A 113 7.82 5.59 -2.86
N GLY A 114 6.83 6.46 -3.06
CA GLY A 114 5.43 6.21 -2.73
C GLY A 114 4.67 5.52 -3.85
N ARG A 115 3.46 5.03 -3.56
CA ARG A 115 2.50 4.53 -4.56
C ARG A 115 1.07 4.90 -4.19
N VAL A 116 0.23 5.12 -5.21
CA VAL A 116 -1.22 5.30 -5.03
C VAL A 116 -1.90 3.93 -5.05
N ARG A 117 -2.82 3.69 -4.11
CA ARG A 117 -3.68 2.51 -4.07
C ARG A 117 -5.13 2.96 -4.27
N LEU A 118 -5.84 2.20 -5.10
CA LEU A 118 -7.28 2.36 -5.31
C LEU A 118 -7.98 1.18 -4.64
N ASP A 119 -8.88 1.46 -3.72
CA ASP A 119 -9.66 0.46 -2.99
C ASP A 119 -11.15 0.73 -3.21
N GLY A 120 -12.01 -0.28 -3.02
CA GLY A 120 -13.47 -0.14 -3.12
C GLY A 120 -14.04 -0.09 -4.54
N LEU A 121 -13.21 -0.33 -5.57
CA LEU A 121 -13.69 -0.61 -6.92
C LEU A 121 -14.17 -2.07 -6.97
N ALA A 122 -15.33 -2.32 -7.57
CA ALA A 122 -15.78 -3.68 -7.83
C ALA A 122 -14.76 -4.35 -8.75
N GLY A 123 -13.91 -5.22 -8.21
CA GLY A 123 -13.01 -6.03 -9.02
C GLY A 123 -13.87 -6.88 -9.95
N SER A 124 -13.61 -6.85 -11.26
CA SER A 124 -14.06 -7.97 -12.08
C SER A 124 -13.42 -9.22 -11.50
N PRO A 125 -14.18 -10.29 -11.23
CA PRO A 125 -13.57 -11.56 -10.86
C PRO A 125 -12.61 -11.90 -12.00
N THR A 126 -11.31 -11.94 -11.70
CA THR A 126 -10.31 -12.51 -12.60
C THR A 126 -10.88 -13.84 -13.09
N PRO A 127 -11.05 -14.05 -14.41
CA PRO A 127 -11.58 -15.31 -14.91
C PRO A 127 -10.73 -16.43 -14.33
N ALA A 128 -11.34 -17.25 -13.47
CA ALA A 128 -10.69 -18.41 -12.90
C ALA A 128 -10.11 -19.22 -14.06
N GLU A 129 -8.83 -19.56 -13.92
CA GLU A 129 -8.06 -20.37 -14.84
C GLU A 129 -8.93 -21.53 -15.38
N PRO A 130 -9.03 -21.75 -16.71
CA PRO A 130 -9.89 -22.78 -17.25
C PRO A 130 -9.44 -24.12 -16.69
N THR A 131 -10.27 -24.70 -15.83
CA THR A 131 -10.02 -26.00 -15.23
C THR A 131 -9.89 -27.00 -16.37
N ARG A 132 -8.65 -27.44 -16.66
CA ARG A 132 -8.40 -28.57 -17.56
C ARG A 132 -9.08 -29.80 -16.97
N HIS A 133 -10.33 -30.02 -17.32
CA HIS A 133 -10.98 -31.32 -17.18
C HIS A 133 -10.41 -32.20 -18.28
N GLY A 134 -9.37 -32.95 -17.94
CA GLY A 134 -8.98 -34.13 -18.70
C GLY A 134 -9.92 -35.28 -18.36
N ALA A 135 -10.53 -35.85 -19.38
CA ALA A 135 -11.03 -37.22 -19.42
C ALA A 135 -10.72 -37.78 -20.82
#